data_AF-A0A534AGC2-F1
#
_entry.id   AF-A0A534AGC2-F1
#
_cell.length_a   1.000
_cell.length_b   1.000
_cell.length_c   1.000
_cell.angle_alpha   90.00
_cell.angle_beta   90.00
_cell.angle_gamma   90.00
#
_symmetry.space_group_name_H-M   'P 1'
#
loop_
_entity.id
_entity.type
_entity.pdbx_description
1 polymer ?
#
loop_
_entity_poly.entity_id
_entity_poly.type
_entity_poly.pdbx_seq_one_letter_code
_entity_poly.pdbx_strand_id
1 'polypeptide(L)'
;MMRPTPSSDLRMRALGLSFRHLWFATVVAALLTGCDESLLRTNTETPAATQAEQWFREGQFDRAGQAFMDIAASDRAQRDHFHLRAAEAWREAGDLDAAAKSLEGIQVRRLDSAEQSRLDVVEAEIALARRDPARALALLTLPEEKLAAPFKLRVLELRARAQAANADALGSARTRLALDVLLQGREREQNEKQIRDTLAQVDAEALKQQAASLLPNDALRPYLEQALRARGQALPQTIANPNEAVGVNGTATNPLGAEGYRAAHVIALLVPVEGPLKGVAQPLRDGFFAAFFSDTHMPRPEVRVYDSGNDAAAAVAAYQRAVSEGADRVVGPLRRDGVSAVFAQATLPVPVLALNQPEHGENPPPGSAAFALTPDSEAAQAAQHMLDRGIMRAAVVVIASEWAERAAVAFRAQFEAGHGTIIGEARVRDADINYATAIRQAFADLHASTGAPVNDTGVFFSMTPRQARLFMPQLKLAGYGNLPVFATSHIYSGMLNAGLDHDLDGVEFCDVPWLLDAVAGLPKHGDISGSLDSARGAGARLFAMGLDAYQLVPYLDWLAQHRDAYLPGATGQLTTDVAGRVQRVLTWARFQDGVAQPVNGSLQMSPVPVH
;
A
#
# COMPACT_ATOMS: atom_id res chain seq x y z
N MET A 1 62.89 34.66 -0.85
CA MET A 1 62.89 33.80 0.35
C MET A 1 62.66 32.36 -0.12
N MET A 2 63.73 31.66 -0.51
CA MET A 2 64.47 30.65 0.28
C MET A 2 63.72 29.32 0.48
N ARG A 3 64.11 28.38 -0.40
CA ARG A 3 64.27 26.91 -0.29
C ARG A 3 63.24 26.02 0.46
N PRO A 4 62.87 24.87 -0.15
CA PRO A 4 62.34 23.68 0.53
C PRO A 4 63.49 22.70 0.91
N THR A 5 63.32 21.87 1.96
CA THR A 5 63.91 20.52 2.17
C THR A 5 63.48 19.93 3.55
N PRO A 6 63.61 18.61 3.81
CA PRO A 6 62.55 17.76 4.36
C PRO A 6 62.88 17.09 5.70
N SER A 7 61.88 16.46 6.33
CA SER A 7 61.98 15.38 7.34
C SER A 7 60.56 15.15 7.88
N SER A 8 60.07 13.97 8.24
CA SER A 8 60.66 12.65 8.38
C SER A 8 59.49 11.67 8.41
N ASP A 9 59.50 10.69 7.52
CA ASP A 9 58.78 9.43 7.69
C ASP A 9 59.31 8.73 8.93
N LEU A 10 58.44 8.43 9.90
CA LEU A 10 58.44 7.20 10.70
C LEU A 10 57.36 7.24 11.79
N ARG A 11 56.43 6.28 11.67
CA ARG A 11 55.66 5.60 12.74
C ARG A 11 54.53 6.37 13.43
N MET A 12 53.30 6.11 12.99
CA MET A 12 52.28 5.48 13.85
C MET A 12 51.25 4.77 12.98
N ARG A 13 51.42 3.44 12.88
CA ARG A 13 50.33 2.52 12.53
C ARG A 13 49.46 2.33 13.77
N ALA A 14 48.21 1.98 13.50
CA ALA A 14 47.17 1.49 14.41
C ALA A 14 46.30 2.57 15.07
N LEU A 15 45.16 2.86 14.44
CA LEU A 15 43.84 2.97 15.06
C LEU A 15 42.86 3.44 13.98
N GLY A 16 42.17 2.48 13.36
CA GLY A 16 41.22 2.79 12.30
C GLY A 16 40.61 1.54 11.72
N LEU A 17 39.77 0.85 12.49
CA LEU A 17 38.75 -0.06 11.95
C LEU A 17 37.64 -0.29 12.98
N SER A 18 36.41 -0.16 12.48
CA SER A 18 35.15 -0.67 13.05
C SER A 18 34.46 0.14 14.15
N PHE A 19 33.87 1.28 13.77
CA PHE A 19 32.81 1.96 14.53
C PHE A 19 31.40 1.76 13.92
N ARG A 20 31.24 0.80 12.98
CA ARG A 20 29.99 0.60 12.21
C ARG A 20 29.09 -0.55 12.68
N HIS A 21 29.48 -1.30 13.71
CA HIS A 21 28.70 -2.46 14.19
C HIS A 21 28.02 -2.25 15.56
N LEU A 22 28.26 -1.14 16.25
CA LEU A 22 27.76 -0.95 17.62
C LEU A 22 26.33 -0.40 17.73
N TRP A 23 25.72 0.07 16.64
CA TRP A 23 24.40 0.74 16.68
C TRP A 23 23.21 -0.16 16.33
N PHE A 24 23.44 -1.43 15.98
CA PHE A 24 22.37 -2.36 15.57
C PHE A 24 22.04 -3.45 16.61
N ALA A 25 22.83 -3.58 17.69
CA ALA A 25 22.61 -4.57 18.73
C ALA A 25 21.65 -4.10 19.84
N THR A 26 21.36 -2.80 19.94
CA THR A 26 20.76 -2.21 21.16
C THR A 26 19.24 -2.07 21.16
N VAL A 27 18.53 -2.44 20.09
CA VAL A 27 17.06 -2.26 20.02
C VAL A 27 16.27 -3.57 20.10
N VAL A 28 16.90 -4.74 19.90
CA VAL A 28 16.24 -6.06 20.10
C VAL A 28 16.40 -6.59 21.53
N ALA A 29 17.29 -6.00 22.34
CA ALA A 29 17.63 -6.50 23.67
C ALA A 29 16.59 -6.18 24.79
N ALA A 30 15.45 -5.54 24.49
CA ALA A 30 14.58 -5.00 25.54
C ALA A 30 13.26 -5.76 25.79
N LEU A 31 12.90 -6.83 25.06
CA LEU A 31 11.61 -7.53 25.27
C LEU A 31 11.63 -9.07 25.20
N LEU A 32 12.78 -9.72 25.36
CA LEU A 32 12.86 -11.19 25.43
C LEU A 32 13.06 -11.70 26.87
N THR A 33 12.11 -11.42 27.76
CA THR A 33 11.93 -12.17 29.02
C THR A 33 10.58 -12.87 29.04
N GLY A 34 10.25 -13.59 27.96
CA GLY A 34 9.18 -14.58 27.96
C GLY A 34 9.71 -15.91 28.49
N CYS A 35 9.80 -16.07 29.82
CA CYS A 35 9.91 -17.40 30.42
C CYS A 35 8.57 -18.12 30.20
N ASP A 36 8.52 -19.03 29.23
CA ASP A 36 7.43 -19.99 29.11
C ASP A 36 7.61 -21.04 30.22
N GLU A 37 6.78 -20.94 31.24
CA GLU A 37 6.84 -21.72 32.49
C GLU A 37 6.20 -23.12 32.35
N SER A 38 5.90 -23.57 31.14
CA SER A 38 5.03 -24.73 30.89
C SER A 38 5.71 -25.98 30.35
N LEU A 39 7.01 -26.21 30.58
CA LEU A 39 7.68 -27.49 30.26
C LEU A 39 8.75 -27.94 31.27
N LEU A 40 8.72 -27.47 32.52
CA LEU A 40 9.62 -27.95 33.56
C LEU A 40 9.27 -29.40 33.94
N ARG A 41 9.90 -30.37 33.26
CA ARG A 41 10.27 -31.61 33.94
C ARG A 41 11.10 -31.22 35.16
N THR A 42 10.79 -31.85 36.29
CA THR A 42 11.63 -31.91 37.49
C THR A 42 12.97 -32.55 37.16
N ASN A 43 13.85 -31.80 36.48
CA ASN A 43 15.28 -32.04 36.50
C ASN A 43 15.74 -31.60 37.88
N THR A 44 16.55 -32.41 38.56
CA THR A 44 17.07 -32.10 39.90
C THR A 44 17.73 -30.72 39.91
N GLU A 45 17.00 -29.70 40.36
CA GLU A 45 17.47 -28.34 40.52
C GLU A 45 18.51 -28.34 41.63
N THR A 46 19.77 -28.57 41.26
CA THR A 46 20.88 -28.34 42.16
C THR A 46 20.93 -26.85 42.48
N PRO A 47 21.32 -26.44 43.70
CA PRO A 47 21.48 -25.02 44.04
C PRO A 47 22.37 -24.26 43.05
N ALA A 48 23.37 -24.95 42.47
CA ALA A 48 24.24 -24.41 41.43
C ALA A 48 23.48 -24.10 40.13
N ALA A 49 22.60 -24.99 39.67
CA ALA A 49 21.77 -24.77 38.47
C ALA A 49 20.78 -23.61 38.68
N THR A 50 20.13 -23.54 39.85
CA THR A 50 19.23 -22.42 40.20
C THR A 50 19.98 -21.09 40.22
N GLN A 51 21.19 -21.07 40.76
CA GLN A 51 22.02 -19.85 40.79
C GLN A 51 22.51 -19.43 39.40
N ALA A 52 22.90 -20.37 38.53
CA ALA A 52 23.27 -20.08 37.16
C ALA A 52 22.09 -19.48 36.36
N GLU A 53 20.88 -20.03 36.56
CA GLU A 53 19.66 -19.50 35.95
C GLU A 53 19.31 -18.11 36.48
N GLN A 54 19.55 -17.85 37.77
CA GLN A 54 19.39 -16.52 38.34
C GLN A 54 20.35 -15.51 37.69
N TRP A 55 21.63 -15.85 37.50
CA TRP A 55 22.58 -14.99 36.80
C TRP A 55 22.15 -14.73 35.35
N PHE A 56 21.60 -15.73 34.66
CA PHE A 56 21.05 -15.55 33.32
C PHE A 56 19.91 -14.53 33.32
N ARG A 57 18.95 -14.64 34.26
CA ARG A 57 17.83 -13.71 34.41
C ARG A 57 18.26 -12.30 34.81
N GLU A 58 19.35 -12.17 35.56
CA GLU A 58 19.97 -10.90 35.95
C GLU A 58 20.80 -10.26 34.82
N GLY A 59 20.90 -10.90 33.64
CA GLY A 59 21.69 -10.41 32.51
C GLY A 59 23.20 -10.62 32.67
N GLN A 60 23.64 -11.40 33.67
CA GLN A 60 25.04 -11.77 33.88
C GLN A 60 25.42 -12.98 33.01
N PHE A 61 25.29 -12.81 31.69
CA PHE A 61 25.36 -13.92 30.73
C PHE A 61 26.70 -14.66 30.71
N ASP A 62 27.83 -13.97 30.75
CA ASP A 62 29.16 -14.63 30.78
C ASP A 62 29.33 -15.50 32.03
N ARG A 63 28.84 -15.01 33.17
CA ARG A 63 28.91 -15.71 34.45
C ARG A 63 27.98 -16.92 34.47
N ALA A 64 26.77 -16.76 33.94
CA ALA A 64 25.82 -17.85 33.77
C ALA A 64 26.38 -18.92 32.83
N GLY A 65 26.96 -18.52 31.70
CA GLY A 65 27.57 -19.43 30.72
C GLY A 65 28.69 -20.27 31.33
N GLN A 66 29.61 -19.65 32.07
CA GLN A 66 30.66 -20.39 32.78
C GLN A 66 30.09 -21.33 33.85
N ALA A 67 29.11 -20.88 34.62
CA ALA A 67 28.48 -21.70 35.66
C ALA A 67 27.78 -22.94 35.06
N PHE A 68 27.10 -22.79 33.92
CA PHE A 68 26.51 -23.92 33.21
C PHE A 68 27.57 -24.90 32.71
N MET A 69 28.72 -24.42 32.22
CA MET A 69 29.83 -25.31 31.84
C MET A 69 30.43 -26.08 33.02
N ASP A 70 30.56 -25.43 34.19
CA ASP A 70 31.06 -26.08 35.40
C ASP A 70 30.09 -27.18 35.89
N ILE A 71 28.79 -26.95 35.77
CA ILE A 71 27.76 -27.96 36.04
C ILE A 71 27.84 -29.09 35.01
N ALA A 72 27.96 -28.77 33.71
CA ALA A 72 28.10 -29.78 32.66
C ALA A 72 29.32 -30.70 32.85
N ALA A 73 30.40 -30.18 33.44
CA ALA A 73 31.60 -30.94 33.77
C ALA A 73 31.39 -31.93 34.94
N SER A 74 30.46 -31.63 35.85
CA SER A 74 30.18 -32.44 37.05
C SER A 74 28.95 -33.33 36.92
N ASP A 75 27.95 -32.97 36.12
CA ASP A 75 26.74 -33.75 35.84
C ASP A 75 26.78 -34.38 34.44
N ARG A 76 27.21 -35.64 34.37
CA ARG A 76 27.27 -36.38 33.10
C ARG A 76 25.90 -36.72 32.51
N ALA A 77 24.85 -36.77 33.32
CA ALA A 77 23.51 -37.15 32.85
C ALA A 77 22.85 -35.98 32.11
N GLN A 78 23.04 -34.76 32.61
CA GLN A 78 22.50 -33.53 32.02
C GLN A 78 23.57 -32.69 31.31
N ARG A 79 24.75 -33.26 31.03
CA ARG A 79 25.88 -32.58 30.39
C ARG A 79 25.43 -31.76 29.18
N ASP A 80 24.74 -32.40 28.23
CA ASP A 80 24.41 -31.77 26.94
C ASP A 80 23.35 -30.67 27.10
N HIS A 81 22.43 -30.81 28.06
CA HIS A 81 21.50 -29.75 28.45
C HIS A 81 22.25 -28.50 28.93
N PHE A 82 23.21 -28.67 29.85
CA PHE A 82 23.96 -27.54 30.39
C PHE A 82 24.95 -26.92 29.39
N HIS A 83 25.52 -27.72 28.48
CA HIS A 83 26.27 -27.18 27.34
C HIS A 83 25.39 -26.29 26.44
N LEU A 84 24.14 -26.71 26.15
CA LEU A 84 23.19 -25.87 25.41
C LEU A 84 22.81 -24.60 26.18
N ARG A 85 22.55 -24.69 27.50
CA ARG A 85 22.27 -23.51 28.34
C ARG A 85 23.44 -22.53 28.36
N ALA A 86 24.68 -23.02 28.41
CA ALA A 86 25.87 -22.19 28.31
C ALA A 86 25.94 -21.47 26.95
N ALA A 87 25.63 -22.16 25.85
CA ALA A 87 25.58 -21.58 24.52
C ALA A 87 24.55 -20.46 24.41
N GLU A 88 23.35 -20.68 24.96
CA GLU A 88 22.27 -19.69 24.97
C GLU A 88 22.66 -18.44 25.77
N ALA A 89 23.37 -18.61 26.90
CA ALA A 89 23.93 -17.51 27.69
C ALA A 89 24.95 -16.69 26.90
N TRP A 90 25.98 -17.34 26.34
CA TRP A 90 26.98 -16.61 25.54
C TRP A 90 26.41 -15.99 24.27
N ARG A 91 25.39 -16.59 23.67
CA ARG A 91 24.64 -15.96 22.57
C ARG A 91 23.95 -14.67 23.02
N GLU A 92 23.29 -14.63 24.18
CA GLU A 92 22.72 -13.37 24.73
C GLU A 92 23.81 -12.34 25.06
N ALA A 93 25.02 -12.79 25.43
CA ALA A 93 26.17 -11.91 25.59
C ALA A 93 26.73 -11.35 24.25
N GLY A 94 26.28 -11.90 23.11
CA GLY A 94 26.81 -11.60 21.79
C GLY A 94 28.12 -12.33 21.44
N ASP A 95 28.62 -13.21 22.31
CA ASP A 95 29.81 -14.02 22.07
C ASP A 95 29.45 -15.35 21.37
N LEU A 96 29.23 -15.26 20.06
CA LEU A 96 28.89 -16.41 19.23
C LEU A 96 30.03 -17.43 19.10
N ASP A 97 31.28 -17.03 19.37
CA ASP A 97 32.43 -17.94 19.33
C ASP A 97 32.48 -18.80 20.60
N ALA A 98 32.22 -18.22 21.78
CA ALA A 98 32.05 -18.97 23.02
C ALA A 98 30.83 -19.89 22.95
N ALA A 99 29.71 -19.39 22.40
CA ALA A 99 28.53 -20.20 22.15
C ALA A 99 28.86 -21.40 21.26
N ALA A 100 29.54 -21.20 20.12
CA ALA A 100 29.93 -22.28 19.22
C ALA A 100 30.81 -23.34 19.90
N LYS A 101 31.79 -22.92 20.70
CA LYS A 101 32.66 -23.84 21.46
C LYS A 101 31.88 -24.67 22.48
N SER A 102 30.91 -24.04 23.14
CA SER A 102 30.10 -24.73 24.15
C SER A 102 29.20 -25.82 23.58
N LEU A 103 28.83 -25.72 22.30
CA LEU A 103 28.05 -26.72 21.58
C LEU A 103 28.89 -27.93 21.09
N GLU A 104 30.23 -27.84 21.14
CA GLU A 104 31.10 -28.90 20.66
C GLU A 104 30.89 -30.22 21.43
N GLY A 105 30.55 -31.28 20.70
CA GLY A 105 30.38 -32.62 21.26
C GLY A 105 29.06 -32.84 22.01
N ILE A 106 28.04 -31.99 21.80
CA ILE A 106 26.65 -32.29 22.16
C ILE A 106 26.15 -33.48 21.33
N GLN A 107 25.45 -34.42 21.98
CA GLN A 107 24.76 -35.51 21.30
C GLN A 107 23.27 -35.21 21.22
N VAL A 108 22.79 -34.78 20.04
CA VAL A 108 21.38 -34.38 19.79
C VAL A 108 20.34 -35.37 20.34
N ARG A 109 20.63 -36.68 20.28
CA ARG A 109 19.73 -37.74 20.80
C ARG A 109 19.52 -37.72 22.31
N ARG A 110 20.38 -37.02 23.07
CA ARG A 110 20.27 -36.84 24.53
C ARG A 110 19.44 -35.62 24.91
N LEU A 111 19.16 -34.74 23.94
CA LEU A 111 18.29 -33.59 24.10
C LEU A 111 16.84 -33.97 23.83
N ASP A 112 15.90 -33.35 24.53
CA ASP A 112 14.48 -33.43 24.20
C ASP A 112 14.13 -32.61 22.96
N SER A 113 12.88 -32.69 22.48
CA SER A 113 12.46 -32.01 21.25
C SER A 113 12.53 -30.48 21.33
N ALA A 114 12.31 -29.90 22.52
CA ALA A 114 12.37 -28.46 22.72
C ALA A 114 13.83 -27.99 22.73
N GLU A 115 14.71 -28.73 23.40
CA GLU A 115 16.15 -28.53 23.40
C GLU A 115 16.77 -28.66 22.01
N GLN A 116 16.35 -29.66 21.23
CA GLN A 116 16.81 -29.81 19.83
C GLN A 116 16.45 -28.57 19.00
N SER A 117 15.23 -28.06 19.14
CA SER A 117 14.81 -26.84 18.45
C SER A 117 15.63 -25.61 18.88
N ARG A 118 15.94 -25.50 20.18
CA ARG A 118 16.78 -24.41 20.71
C ARG A 118 18.22 -24.51 20.22
N LEU A 119 18.78 -25.72 20.18
CA LEU A 119 20.09 -26.00 19.58
C LEU A 119 20.12 -25.54 18.12
N ASP A 120 19.13 -25.93 17.32
CA ASP A 120 19.06 -25.57 15.90
C ASP A 120 19.05 -24.04 15.69
N VAL A 121 18.34 -23.30 16.56
CA VAL A 121 18.30 -21.83 16.52
C VAL A 121 19.66 -21.20 16.83
N VAL A 122 20.36 -21.68 17.86
CA VAL A 122 21.70 -21.17 18.21
C VAL A 122 22.70 -21.52 17.10
N GLU A 123 22.68 -22.76 16.59
CA GLU A 123 23.52 -23.16 15.46
C GLU A 123 23.23 -22.35 14.20
N ALA A 124 21.98 -22.03 13.91
CA ALA A 124 21.60 -21.23 12.75
C ALA A 124 22.12 -19.80 12.83
N GLU A 125 22.08 -19.20 14.03
CA GLU A 125 22.65 -17.86 14.25
C GLU A 125 24.18 -17.85 14.10
N ILE A 126 24.86 -18.85 14.64
CA ILE A 126 26.31 -19.03 14.44
C ILE A 126 26.63 -19.22 12.95
N ALA A 127 25.85 -20.04 12.23
CA ALA A 127 26.03 -20.26 10.80
C ALA A 127 25.87 -18.95 10.01
N LEU A 128 24.88 -18.11 10.35
CA LEU A 128 24.71 -16.79 9.73
C LEU A 128 25.88 -15.85 10.01
N ALA A 129 26.39 -15.82 11.25
CA ALA A 129 27.57 -15.03 11.60
C ALA A 129 28.81 -15.47 10.80
N ARG A 130 28.92 -16.76 10.49
CA ARG A 130 29.96 -17.36 9.66
C ARG A 130 29.72 -17.27 8.16
N ARG A 131 28.66 -16.57 7.72
CA ARG A 131 28.23 -16.43 6.32
C ARG A 131 27.89 -17.76 5.63
N ASP A 132 27.32 -18.71 6.38
CA ASP A 132 26.77 -19.95 5.86
C ASP A 132 25.23 -19.95 5.99
N PRO A 133 24.52 -19.22 5.10
CA PRO A 133 23.07 -19.11 5.16
C PRO A 133 22.37 -20.42 4.77
N ALA A 134 23.00 -21.27 3.94
CA ALA A 134 22.44 -22.55 3.54
C ALA A 134 22.31 -23.50 4.74
N ARG A 135 23.35 -23.59 5.59
CA ARG A 135 23.29 -24.36 6.85
C ARG A 135 22.24 -23.78 7.80
N ALA A 136 22.17 -22.45 7.93
CA ALA A 136 21.16 -21.80 8.77
C ALA A 136 19.73 -22.14 8.31
N LEU A 137 19.46 -22.12 7.00
CA LEU A 137 18.14 -22.50 6.47
C LEU A 137 17.78 -23.95 6.75
N ALA A 138 18.73 -24.87 6.60
CA ALA A 138 18.50 -26.28 6.89
C ALA A 138 18.09 -26.50 8.37
N LEU A 139 18.74 -25.79 9.29
CA LEU A 139 18.45 -25.83 10.74
C LEU A 139 17.10 -25.20 11.09
N LEU A 140 16.68 -24.15 10.38
CA LEU A 140 15.45 -23.41 10.67
C LEU A 140 14.18 -24.05 10.07
N THR A 141 14.22 -25.33 9.70
CA THR A 141 13.07 -26.11 9.21
C THR A 141 12.18 -26.63 10.36
N LEU A 142 11.91 -25.76 11.35
CA LEU A 142 11.15 -26.08 12.55
C LEU A 142 9.62 -25.95 12.32
N PRO A 143 8.80 -26.85 12.88
CA PRO A 143 7.34 -26.79 12.76
C PRO A 143 6.76 -25.64 13.59
N GLU A 144 6.49 -24.50 12.94
CA GLU A 144 6.08 -23.24 13.59
C GLU A 144 4.84 -23.34 14.48
N GLU A 145 3.89 -24.22 14.16
CA GLU A 145 2.65 -24.40 14.92
C GLU A 145 2.90 -24.92 16.35
N LYS A 146 4.06 -25.53 16.58
CA LYS A 146 4.45 -26.10 17.88
C LYS A 146 5.33 -25.17 18.70
N LEU A 147 5.64 -23.98 18.18
CA LEU A 147 6.55 -23.04 18.82
C LEU A 147 5.77 -22.00 19.65
N ALA A 148 6.23 -21.74 20.87
CA ALA A 148 5.76 -20.63 21.68
C ALA A 148 6.02 -19.28 20.98
N ALA A 149 5.16 -18.28 21.21
CA ALA A 149 5.18 -17.01 20.47
C ALA A 149 6.55 -16.28 20.48
N PRO A 150 7.25 -16.10 21.62
CA PRO A 150 8.56 -15.45 21.63
C PRO A 150 9.63 -16.23 20.83
N PHE A 151 9.56 -17.56 20.86
CA PHE A 151 10.49 -18.43 20.13
C PHE A 151 10.20 -18.41 18.63
N LYS A 152 8.93 -18.37 18.24
CA LYS A 152 8.49 -18.24 16.85
C LYS A 152 9.01 -16.95 16.20
N LEU A 153 8.93 -15.83 16.92
CA LEU A 153 9.45 -14.53 16.46
C LEU A 153 10.93 -14.64 16.06
N ARG A 154 11.74 -15.25 16.93
CA ARG A 154 13.18 -15.43 16.69
C ARG A 154 13.47 -16.33 15.50
N VAL A 155 12.77 -17.45 15.37
CA VAL A 155 12.93 -18.39 14.24
C VAL A 155 12.62 -17.69 12.92
N LEU A 156 11.52 -16.94 12.84
CA LEU A 156 11.13 -16.21 11.63
C LEU A 156 12.14 -15.12 11.25
N GLU A 157 12.66 -14.37 12.23
CA GLU A 157 13.68 -13.34 12.01
C GLU A 157 14.98 -13.92 11.43
N LEU A 158 15.49 -15.01 12.03
CA LEU A 158 16.70 -15.69 11.56
C LEU A 158 16.48 -16.32 10.17
N ARG A 159 15.30 -16.91 9.94
CA ARG A 159 14.99 -17.54 8.64
C ARG A 159 14.93 -16.50 7.54
N ALA A 160 14.26 -15.37 7.77
CA ALA A 160 14.22 -14.27 6.81
C ALA A 160 15.62 -13.73 6.48
N ARG A 161 16.50 -13.58 7.49
CA ARG A 161 17.89 -13.19 7.28
C ARG A 161 18.69 -14.22 6.48
N ALA A 162 18.50 -15.50 6.79
CA ALA A 162 19.15 -16.58 6.07
C ALA A 162 18.69 -16.65 4.61
N GLN A 163 17.40 -16.47 4.34
CA GLN A 163 16.85 -16.42 2.97
C GLN A 163 17.43 -15.24 2.20
N ALA A 164 17.44 -14.03 2.79
CA ALA A 164 18.02 -12.85 2.14
C ALA A 164 19.51 -13.03 1.84
N ALA A 165 20.28 -13.59 2.79
CA ALA A 165 21.70 -13.88 2.60
C ALA A 165 21.97 -15.01 1.59
N ASN A 166 21.01 -15.90 1.37
CA ASN A 166 21.06 -16.97 0.37
C ASN A 166 20.45 -16.55 -0.98
N ALA A 167 20.29 -15.25 -1.24
CA ALA A 167 19.69 -14.68 -2.45
C ALA A 167 18.20 -15.07 -2.71
N ASP A 168 17.50 -15.57 -1.68
CA ASP A 168 16.05 -15.82 -1.71
C ASP A 168 15.29 -14.60 -1.16
N ALA A 169 15.25 -13.54 -1.96
CA ALA A 169 14.60 -12.28 -1.58
C ALA A 169 13.07 -12.42 -1.42
N LEU A 170 12.42 -13.19 -2.28
CA LEU A 170 10.97 -13.43 -2.22
C LEU A 170 10.59 -14.29 -1.01
N GLY A 171 11.34 -15.35 -0.72
CA GLY A 171 11.13 -16.15 0.48
C GLY A 171 11.38 -15.36 1.76
N SER A 172 12.43 -14.52 1.79
CA SER A 172 12.67 -13.58 2.90
C SER A 172 11.48 -12.66 3.11
N ALA A 173 10.97 -12.02 2.05
CA ALA A 173 9.81 -11.13 2.14
C ALA A 173 8.56 -11.86 2.68
N ARG A 174 8.29 -13.09 2.23
CA ARG A 174 7.18 -13.91 2.75
C ARG A 174 7.33 -14.26 4.22
N THR A 175 8.51 -14.71 4.65
CA THR A 175 8.78 -15.00 6.06
C THR A 175 8.64 -13.75 6.92
N ARG A 176 9.05 -12.60 6.41
CA ARG A 176 8.87 -11.31 7.09
C ARG A 176 7.43 -10.87 7.19
N LEU A 177 6.59 -11.18 6.21
CA LEU A 177 5.15 -10.93 6.32
C LEU A 177 4.51 -11.81 7.40
N ALA A 178 4.95 -13.05 7.54
CA ALA A 178 4.53 -13.91 8.64
C ALA A 178 5.01 -13.38 10.01
N LEU A 179 6.23 -12.83 10.06
CA LEU A 179 6.77 -12.13 11.23
C LEU A 179 5.99 -10.86 11.56
N ASP A 180 5.56 -10.11 10.54
CA ASP A 180 4.88 -8.82 10.66
C ASP A 180 3.64 -8.88 11.55
N VAL A 181 2.87 -9.97 11.45
CA VAL A 181 1.65 -10.22 12.24
C VAL A 181 1.94 -10.32 13.75
N LEU A 182 3.18 -10.63 14.13
CA LEU A 182 3.62 -10.75 15.53
C LEU A 182 4.26 -9.46 16.07
N LEU A 183 4.53 -8.47 15.21
CA LEU A 183 5.24 -7.25 15.56
C LEU A 183 4.28 -6.07 15.76
N GLN A 184 4.71 -5.09 16.56
CA GLN A 184 3.96 -3.87 16.82
C GLN A 184 4.87 -2.64 16.79
N GLY A 185 4.29 -1.46 16.55
CA GLY A 185 5.00 -0.18 16.55
C GLY A 185 6.27 -0.18 15.69
N ARG A 186 7.37 0.33 16.26
CA ARG A 186 8.66 0.50 15.56
C ARG A 186 9.26 -0.80 15.03
N GLU A 187 9.05 -1.92 15.70
CA GLU A 187 9.59 -3.22 15.25
C GLU A 187 8.94 -3.63 13.93
N ARG A 188 7.62 -3.44 13.84
CA ARG A 188 6.85 -3.69 12.62
C ARG A 188 7.30 -2.77 11.49
N GLU A 189 7.40 -1.47 11.73
CA GLU A 189 7.89 -0.50 10.75
C GLU A 189 9.28 -0.87 10.19
N GLN A 190 10.18 -1.32 11.07
CA GLN A 190 11.51 -1.77 10.67
C GLN A 190 11.46 -3.06 9.84
N ASN A 191 10.59 -4.01 10.19
CA ASN A 191 10.38 -5.23 9.42
C ASN A 191 9.82 -4.94 8.03
N GLU A 192 8.81 -4.08 7.92
CA GLU A 192 8.24 -3.64 6.64
C GLU A 192 9.29 -2.94 5.77
N LYS A 193 10.13 -2.09 6.38
CA LYS A 193 11.27 -1.48 5.68
C LYS A 193 12.22 -2.56 5.14
N GLN A 194 12.50 -3.60 5.91
CA GLN A 194 13.35 -4.72 5.46
C GLN A 194 12.70 -5.53 4.33
N ILE A 195 11.38 -5.69 4.32
CA ILE A 195 10.64 -6.28 3.17
C ILE A 195 10.89 -5.43 1.92
N ARG A 196 10.66 -4.11 2.00
CA ARG A 196 10.86 -3.18 0.88
C ARG A 196 12.31 -3.19 0.38
N ASP A 197 13.29 -3.09 1.27
CA ASP A 197 14.71 -3.08 0.94
C ASP A 197 15.16 -4.40 0.28
N THR A 198 14.55 -5.53 0.67
CA THR A 198 14.85 -6.84 0.10
C THR A 198 14.24 -6.99 -1.30
N LEU A 199 12.97 -6.60 -1.49
CA LEU A 199 12.30 -6.67 -2.78
C LEU A 199 12.87 -5.66 -3.79
N ALA A 200 13.42 -4.55 -3.32
CA ALA A 200 14.13 -3.58 -4.15
C ALA A 200 15.37 -4.17 -4.86
N GLN A 201 15.84 -5.35 -4.46
CA GLN A 201 16.97 -6.06 -5.08
C GLN A 201 16.55 -7.08 -6.16
N VAL A 202 15.25 -7.42 -6.24
CA VAL A 202 14.70 -8.38 -7.22
C VAL A 202 14.46 -7.67 -8.55
N ASP A 203 14.71 -8.30 -9.69
CA ASP A 203 14.44 -7.70 -10.99
C ASP A 203 12.93 -7.47 -11.23
N ALA A 204 12.60 -6.47 -12.05
CA ALA A 204 11.20 -6.06 -12.21
C ALA A 204 10.34 -7.13 -12.89
N GLU A 205 10.90 -7.94 -13.80
CA GLU A 205 10.16 -8.99 -14.48
C GLU A 205 9.85 -10.16 -13.54
N ALA A 206 10.79 -10.56 -12.69
CA ALA A 206 10.52 -11.55 -11.64
C ALA A 206 9.48 -11.05 -10.64
N LEU A 207 9.48 -9.77 -10.27
CA LEU A 207 8.43 -9.19 -9.41
C LEU A 207 7.05 -9.26 -10.08
N LYS A 208 6.94 -8.96 -11.39
CA LYS A 208 5.69 -9.08 -12.15
C LYS A 208 5.22 -10.52 -12.27
N GLN A 209 6.13 -11.45 -12.62
CA GLN A 209 5.83 -12.88 -12.72
C GLN A 209 5.34 -13.42 -11.37
N GLN A 210 6.02 -13.04 -10.28
CA GLN A 210 5.59 -13.40 -8.95
C GLN A 210 4.18 -12.86 -8.70
N ALA A 211 3.94 -11.56 -8.91
CA ALA A 211 2.64 -10.93 -8.68
C ALA A 211 1.50 -11.57 -9.50
N ALA A 212 1.76 -11.99 -10.73
CA ALA A 212 0.80 -12.67 -11.59
C ALA A 212 0.40 -14.06 -11.07
N SER A 213 1.28 -14.72 -10.32
CA SER A 213 0.99 -16.01 -9.67
C SER A 213 0.23 -15.88 -8.34
N LEU A 214 0.16 -14.67 -7.78
CA LEU A 214 -0.49 -14.43 -6.50
C LEU A 214 -2.00 -14.22 -6.68
N LEU A 215 -2.76 -14.63 -5.66
CA LEU A 215 -4.13 -14.18 -5.53
C LEU A 215 -4.16 -12.64 -5.43
N PRO A 216 -5.23 -11.98 -5.92
CA PRO A 216 -5.38 -10.53 -5.77
C PRO A 216 -5.25 -10.03 -4.33
N ASN A 217 -5.57 -10.90 -3.35
CA ASN A 217 -5.55 -10.60 -1.93
C ASN A 217 -4.28 -11.03 -1.18
N ASP A 218 -3.25 -11.50 -1.86
CA ASP A 218 -2.02 -11.93 -1.21
C ASP A 218 -1.30 -10.74 -0.54
N ALA A 219 -0.88 -10.91 0.72
CA ALA A 219 -0.22 -9.87 1.51
C ALA A 219 1.11 -9.40 0.92
N LEU A 220 1.76 -10.19 0.04
CA LEU A 220 2.98 -9.80 -0.64
C LEU A 220 2.72 -8.82 -1.79
N ARG A 221 1.54 -8.89 -2.42
CA ARG A 221 1.22 -8.12 -3.64
C ARG A 221 1.43 -6.61 -3.46
N PRO A 222 0.98 -5.96 -2.38
CA PRO A 222 1.22 -4.52 -2.19
C PRO A 222 2.71 -4.16 -2.13
N TYR A 223 3.56 -5.00 -1.54
CA TYR A 223 5.00 -4.73 -1.51
C TYR A 223 5.66 -4.92 -2.88
N LEU A 224 5.15 -5.83 -3.71
CA LEU A 224 5.57 -5.96 -5.12
C LEU A 224 5.14 -4.71 -5.92
N GLU A 225 3.91 -4.24 -5.72
CA GLU A 225 3.38 -3.00 -6.31
C GLU A 225 4.27 -1.80 -5.97
N GLN A 226 4.64 -1.64 -4.68
CA GLN A 226 5.54 -0.58 -4.22
C GLN A 226 6.93 -0.67 -4.88
N ALA A 227 7.53 -1.86 -4.91
CA ALA A 227 8.86 -2.07 -5.49
C ALA A 227 8.89 -1.78 -7.01
N LEU A 228 7.82 -2.14 -7.73
CA LEU A 228 7.67 -1.83 -9.15
C LEU A 228 7.43 -0.34 -9.39
N ARG A 229 6.59 0.29 -8.56
CA ARG A 229 6.27 1.71 -8.65
C ARG A 229 7.50 2.60 -8.46
N ALA A 230 8.39 2.22 -7.54
CA ALA A 230 9.67 2.90 -7.34
C ALA A 230 10.57 2.91 -8.60
N ARG A 231 10.27 2.04 -9.59
CA ARG A 231 10.98 1.90 -10.87
C ARG A 231 10.17 2.41 -12.06
N GLY A 232 9.07 3.13 -11.82
CA GLY A 232 8.19 3.64 -12.88
C GLY A 232 7.39 2.53 -13.59
N GLN A 233 7.19 1.38 -12.95
CA GLN A 233 6.38 0.28 -13.47
C GLN A 233 5.13 0.09 -12.61
N ALA A 234 4.10 -0.53 -13.18
CA ALA A 234 2.87 -0.87 -12.47
C ALA A 234 2.51 -2.34 -12.68
N LEU A 235 1.73 -2.88 -11.75
CA LEU A 235 1.00 -4.13 -11.93
C LEU A 235 -0.38 -3.84 -12.52
N PRO A 236 -0.96 -4.79 -13.27
CA PRO A 236 -2.36 -4.71 -13.65
C PRO A 236 -3.23 -4.64 -12.38
N GLN A 237 -4.23 -3.77 -12.43
CA GLN A 237 -5.15 -3.57 -11.31
C GLN A 237 -6.30 -4.58 -11.42
N THR A 238 -6.77 -5.05 -10.27
CA THR A 238 -8.03 -5.81 -10.26
C THR A 238 -9.16 -4.81 -10.39
N ILE A 239 -9.81 -4.78 -11.56
CA ILE A 239 -10.98 -3.95 -11.78
C ILE A 239 -12.14 -4.57 -10.99
N ALA A 240 -12.69 -3.81 -10.05
CA ALA A 240 -13.81 -4.27 -9.24
C ALA A 240 -15.05 -4.45 -10.13
N ASN A 241 -15.75 -5.57 -9.97
CA ASN A 241 -17.03 -5.86 -10.63
C ASN A 241 -18.09 -6.15 -9.56
N PRO A 242 -18.39 -5.19 -8.67
CA PRO A 242 -19.32 -5.42 -7.60
C PRO A 242 -20.76 -5.51 -8.15
N ASN A 243 -21.59 -6.32 -7.51
CA ASN A 243 -22.95 -6.60 -7.99
C ASN A 243 -24.01 -6.50 -6.88
N GLU A 244 -23.61 -6.28 -5.63
CA GLU A 244 -24.49 -6.17 -4.48
C GLU A 244 -24.45 -4.74 -3.92
N ALA A 245 -25.51 -3.98 -4.17
CA ALA A 245 -25.56 -2.59 -3.74
C ALA A 245 -25.97 -2.48 -2.27
N VAL A 246 -25.17 -1.79 -1.44
CA VAL A 246 -25.50 -1.49 -0.04
C VAL A 246 -25.97 -0.05 0.12
N GLY A 247 -26.71 0.23 1.19
CA GLY A 247 -27.23 1.56 1.49
C GLY A 247 -28.31 2.08 0.54
N VAL A 248 -28.81 1.25 -0.38
CA VAL A 248 -29.72 1.70 -1.45
C VAL A 248 -31.18 1.78 -1.00
N ASN A 249 -31.63 1.01 -0.01
CA ASN A 249 -32.94 1.16 0.64
C ASN A 249 -32.99 0.29 1.92
N GLY A 250 -32.81 0.89 3.10
CA GLY A 250 -33.44 0.35 4.29
C GLY A 250 -34.95 0.51 4.09
N THR A 251 -35.72 -0.58 4.11
CA THR A 251 -37.19 -0.47 4.18
C THR A 251 -37.55 0.53 5.28
N ALA A 252 -38.53 1.40 5.02
CA ALA A 252 -38.93 2.54 5.87
C ALA A 252 -39.25 2.19 7.35
N THR A 253 -39.22 0.91 7.70
CA THR A 253 -39.40 0.36 9.03
C THR A 253 -38.11 0.20 9.85
N ASN A 254 -36.89 0.22 9.25
CA ASN A 254 -35.64 0.26 10.03
C ASN A 254 -34.41 0.79 9.23
N PRO A 255 -34.17 2.11 9.20
CA PRO A 255 -33.00 2.71 8.55
C PRO A 255 -31.65 2.27 9.15
N LEU A 256 -31.62 1.91 10.44
CA LEU A 256 -30.45 1.38 11.14
C LEU A 256 -30.20 -0.11 10.85
N GLY A 257 -31.08 -0.76 10.08
CA GLY A 257 -31.01 -2.17 9.69
C GLY A 257 -30.51 -2.40 8.27
N ALA A 258 -30.01 -1.38 7.56
CA ALA A 258 -29.34 -1.57 6.28
C ALA A 258 -28.09 -2.44 6.48
N GLU A 259 -27.91 -3.46 5.65
CA GLU A 259 -26.79 -4.40 5.76
C GLU A 259 -25.46 -3.66 5.77
N GLY A 260 -24.65 -3.94 6.79
CA GLY A 260 -23.32 -3.35 6.94
C GLY A 260 -23.24 -1.95 7.54
N TYR A 261 -24.36 -1.29 7.84
CA TYR A 261 -24.34 0.05 8.44
C TYR A 261 -23.88 0.02 9.91
N ARG A 262 -22.86 0.81 10.24
CA ARG A 262 -22.41 1.04 11.62
C ARG A 262 -22.41 2.54 11.93
N ALA A 263 -23.36 2.97 12.77
CA ALA A 263 -23.47 4.37 13.17
C ALA A 263 -22.18 4.87 13.84
N ALA A 264 -21.74 6.07 13.45
CA ALA A 264 -20.72 6.82 14.15
C ALA A 264 -21.38 7.81 15.11
N HIS A 265 -20.77 8.09 16.27
CA HIS A 265 -21.27 9.07 17.21
C HIS A 265 -20.54 10.41 17.04
N VAL A 266 -19.22 10.38 16.84
CA VAL A 266 -18.37 11.57 16.71
C VAL A 266 -17.39 11.37 15.56
N ILE A 267 -17.63 12.05 14.45
CA ILE A 267 -16.75 12.04 13.28
C ILE A 267 -15.81 13.24 13.36
N ALA A 268 -14.50 12.96 13.39
CA ALA A 268 -13.47 13.98 13.22
C ALA A 268 -13.08 14.13 11.75
N LEU A 269 -13.27 15.32 11.19
CA LEU A 269 -12.87 15.67 9.82
C LEU A 269 -11.54 16.43 9.85
N LEU A 270 -10.47 15.78 9.43
CA LEU A 270 -9.11 16.30 9.35
C LEU A 270 -8.83 16.82 7.94
N VAL A 271 -8.92 18.14 7.76
CA VAL A 271 -8.67 18.78 6.48
C VAL A 271 -7.87 20.07 6.67
N PRO A 272 -6.98 20.45 5.74
CA PRO A 272 -6.30 21.74 5.81
C PRO A 272 -7.34 22.87 5.72
N VAL A 273 -7.51 23.64 6.78
CA VAL A 273 -8.42 24.81 6.77
C VAL A 273 -7.69 26.10 6.41
N GLU A 274 -6.36 26.10 6.54
CA GLU A 274 -5.46 27.21 6.23
C GLU A 274 -4.29 26.78 5.34
N GLY A 275 -3.56 27.76 4.81
CA GLY A 275 -2.38 27.54 3.98
C GLY A 275 -2.66 27.12 2.54
N PRO A 276 -1.65 26.61 1.82
CA PRO A 276 -1.69 26.42 0.36
C PRO A 276 -2.72 25.38 -0.10
N LEU A 277 -3.11 24.43 0.76
CA LEU A 277 -4.06 23.37 0.40
C LEU A 277 -5.51 23.71 0.71
N LYS A 278 -5.80 24.87 1.34
CA LYS A 278 -7.17 25.32 1.65
C LYS A 278 -8.08 25.29 0.42
N GLY A 279 -7.59 25.76 -0.73
CA GLY A 279 -8.38 25.81 -1.97
C GLY A 279 -8.76 24.43 -2.51
N VAL A 280 -7.94 23.41 -2.23
CA VAL A 280 -8.19 22.01 -2.60
C VAL A 280 -9.09 21.33 -1.56
N ALA A 281 -8.90 21.65 -0.28
CA ALA A 281 -9.67 21.07 0.82
C ALA A 281 -11.12 21.62 0.91
N GLN A 282 -11.35 22.86 0.46
CA GLN A 282 -12.67 23.49 0.55
C GLN A 282 -13.76 22.72 -0.21
N PRO A 283 -13.63 22.39 -1.51
CA PRO A 283 -14.61 21.55 -2.21
C PRO A 283 -14.93 20.25 -1.50
N LEU A 284 -13.90 19.56 -1.01
CA LEU A 284 -14.07 18.31 -0.28
C LEU A 284 -14.88 18.51 1.00
N ARG A 285 -14.56 19.53 1.80
CA ARG A 285 -15.27 19.84 3.03
C ARG A 285 -16.72 20.24 2.75
N ASP A 286 -16.95 21.06 1.73
CA ASP A 286 -18.29 21.53 1.36
C ASP A 286 -19.15 20.35 0.87
N GLY A 287 -18.58 19.43 0.09
CA GLY A 287 -19.23 18.18 -0.32
C GLY A 287 -19.55 17.27 0.86
N PHE A 288 -18.63 17.12 1.81
CA PHE A 288 -18.86 16.37 3.05
C PHE A 288 -20.05 16.91 3.83
N PHE A 289 -20.11 18.24 4.03
CA PHE A 289 -21.23 18.85 4.73
C PHE A 289 -22.54 18.85 3.92
N ALA A 290 -22.49 18.88 2.59
CA ALA A 290 -23.67 18.72 1.76
C ALA A 290 -24.31 17.33 1.97
N ALA A 291 -23.51 16.27 2.05
CA ALA A 291 -23.99 14.93 2.40
C ALA A 291 -24.50 14.87 3.85
N PHE A 292 -23.76 15.43 4.81
CA PHE A 292 -24.18 15.48 6.23
C PHE A 292 -25.52 16.20 6.44
N PHE A 293 -25.76 17.34 5.78
CA PHE A 293 -26.99 18.09 5.94
C PHE A 293 -28.18 17.50 5.18
N SER A 294 -27.93 16.72 4.12
CA SER A 294 -28.96 15.96 3.41
C SER A 294 -29.27 14.61 4.06
N ASP A 295 -28.43 14.14 4.99
CA ASP A 295 -28.67 12.93 5.75
C ASP A 295 -29.89 13.07 6.67
N THR A 296 -30.83 12.14 6.51
CA THR A 296 -32.08 12.07 7.27
C THR A 296 -32.05 11.03 8.39
N HIS A 297 -30.97 10.24 8.51
CA HIS A 297 -30.82 9.25 9.59
C HIS A 297 -30.71 9.93 10.95
N MET A 298 -31.38 9.37 11.96
CA MET A 298 -31.38 9.89 13.32
C MET A 298 -30.99 8.79 14.33
N PRO A 299 -30.15 9.10 15.34
CA PRO A 299 -29.46 10.37 15.55
C PRO A 299 -28.33 10.60 14.54
N ARG A 300 -28.14 11.85 14.10
CA ARG A 300 -26.98 12.23 13.27
C ARG A 300 -25.70 12.28 14.11
N PRO A 301 -24.53 11.90 13.55
CA PRO A 301 -23.25 12.03 14.23
C PRO A 301 -22.91 13.49 14.54
N GLU A 302 -22.20 13.73 15.63
CA GLU A 302 -21.51 15.00 15.82
C GLU A 302 -20.30 15.05 14.88
N VAL A 303 -20.15 16.13 14.10
CA VAL A 303 -18.99 16.33 13.22
C VAL A 303 -18.12 17.45 13.76
N ARG A 304 -16.83 17.15 14.01
CA ARG A 304 -15.83 18.12 14.47
C ARG A 304 -14.73 18.28 13.43
N VAL A 305 -14.42 19.51 13.04
CA VAL A 305 -13.38 19.80 12.05
C VAL A 305 -12.07 20.13 12.75
N TYR A 306 -10.99 19.47 12.33
CA TYR A 306 -9.64 19.69 12.82
C TYR A 306 -8.74 20.12 11.67
N ASP A 307 -7.94 21.17 11.89
CA ASP A 307 -6.92 21.55 10.92
C ASP A 307 -5.82 20.49 10.89
N SER A 308 -5.68 19.81 9.75
CA SER A 308 -4.58 18.85 9.55
C SER A 308 -3.25 19.52 9.18
N GLY A 309 -3.24 20.85 9.03
CA GLY A 309 -2.04 21.64 8.71
C GLY A 309 -1.40 21.30 7.36
N ASN A 310 -0.12 21.63 7.24
CA ASN A 310 0.64 21.57 5.98
C ASN A 310 1.89 20.68 6.07
N ASP A 311 1.94 19.77 7.02
CA ASP A 311 3.01 18.78 7.15
C ASP A 311 2.52 17.53 7.89
N ALA A 312 3.36 16.49 7.86
CA ALA A 312 3.09 15.20 8.48
C ALA A 312 2.88 15.29 10.02
N ALA A 313 3.62 16.17 10.71
CA ALA A 313 3.54 16.30 12.16
C ALA A 313 2.20 16.93 12.58
N ALA A 314 1.73 17.94 11.84
CA ALA A 314 0.43 18.57 12.05
C ALA A 314 -0.72 17.57 11.84
N ALA A 315 -0.64 16.72 10.83
CA ALA A 315 -1.65 15.69 10.58
C ALA A 315 -1.75 14.67 11.74
N VAL A 316 -0.60 14.22 12.25
CA VAL A 316 -0.54 13.33 13.42
C VAL A 316 -1.08 14.03 14.68
N ALA A 317 -0.72 15.28 14.92
CA ALA A 317 -1.22 16.05 16.05
C ALA A 317 -2.75 16.25 15.99
N ALA A 318 -3.30 16.53 14.81
CA ALA A 318 -4.74 16.65 14.58
C ALA A 318 -5.46 15.32 14.87
N TYR A 319 -4.90 14.19 14.44
CA TYR A 319 -5.43 12.85 14.73
C TYR A 319 -5.43 12.56 16.23
N GLN A 320 -4.30 12.76 16.90
CA GLN A 320 -4.18 12.52 18.35
C GLN A 320 -5.16 13.39 19.15
N ARG A 321 -5.33 14.66 18.74
CA ARG A 321 -6.31 15.56 19.35
C ARG A 321 -7.74 15.06 19.16
N ALA A 322 -8.13 14.68 17.94
CA ALA A 322 -9.44 14.13 17.65
C ALA A 322 -9.76 12.90 18.51
N VAL A 323 -8.82 11.97 18.63
CA VAL A 323 -8.93 10.78 19.49
C VAL A 323 -9.13 11.18 20.95
N SER A 324 -8.31 12.12 21.46
CA SER A 324 -8.40 12.57 22.86
C SER A 324 -9.71 13.29 23.19
N GLU A 325 -10.34 13.90 22.19
CA GLU A 325 -11.61 14.61 22.31
C GLU A 325 -12.84 13.69 22.08
N GLY A 326 -12.61 12.38 21.87
CA GLY A 326 -13.67 11.36 21.83
C GLY A 326 -14.22 11.05 20.46
N ALA A 327 -13.47 11.31 19.37
CA ALA A 327 -13.83 10.83 18.05
C ALA A 327 -13.87 9.29 18.02
N ASP A 328 -14.92 8.71 17.43
CA ASP A 328 -15.00 7.26 17.19
C ASP A 328 -14.80 6.90 15.72
N ARG A 329 -14.77 7.90 14.83
CA ARG A 329 -14.33 7.79 13.43
C ARG A 329 -13.53 9.02 13.02
N VAL A 330 -12.52 8.81 12.19
CA VAL A 330 -11.71 9.90 11.61
C VAL A 330 -11.80 9.85 10.08
N VAL A 331 -12.01 11.00 9.45
CA VAL A 331 -11.99 11.20 8.01
C VAL A 331 -10.90 12.22 7.68
N GLY A 332 -9.96 11.87 6.82
CA GLY A 332 -8.71 12.60 6.57
C GLY A 332 -7.50 11.92 7.21
N PRO A 333 -6.27 12.43 6.99
CA PRO A 333 -5.93 13.69 6.33
C PRO A 333 -5.95 13.60 4.78
N LEU A 334 -5.71 14.75 4.12
CA LEU A 334 -5.69 14.89 2.65
C LEU A 334 -4.29 14.79 2.02
N ARG A 335 -3.22 15.13 2.75
CA ARG A 335 -1.86 15.11 2.19
C ARG A 335 -1.25 13.72 2.27
N ARG A 336 -0.53 13.31 1.23
CA ARG A 336 0.09 11.97 1.15
C ARG A 336 1.08 11.69 2.28
N ASP A 337 1.94 12.66 2.61
CA ASP A 337 2.89 12.59 3.73
C ASP A 337 2.17 12.48 5.09
N GLY A 338 1.10 13.26 5.28
CA GLY A 338 0.23 13.17 6.46
C GLY A 338 -0.49 11.83 6.58
N VAL A 339 -0.96 11.26 5.46
CA VAL A 339 -1.59 9.92 5.45
C VAL A 339 -0.58 8.87 5.87
N SER A 340 0.63 8.86 5.29
CA SER A 340 1.71 7.95 5.70
C SER A 340 2.02 8.08 7.19
N ALA A 341 2.13 9.30 7.72
CA ALA A 341 2.48 9.53 9.12
C ALA A 341 1.39 9.13 10.12
N VAL A 342 0.11 9.29 9.76
CA VAL A 342 -1.03 8.82 10.57
C VAL A 342 -1.12 7.30 10.53
N PHE A 343 -0.95 6.67 9.36
CA PHE A 343 -0.97 5.21 9.26
C PHE A 343 0.24 4.54 9.93
N ALA A 344 1.37 5.23 10.03
CA ALA A 344 2.56 4.76 10.74
C ALA A 344 2.46 4.90 12.28
N GLN A 345 1.35 5.36 12.85
CA GLN A 345 1.23 5.42 14.31
C GLN A 345 1.23 4.00 14.90
N ALA A 346 2.06 3.79 15.93
CA ALA A 346 2.20 2.48 16.59
C ALA A 346 0.88 1.92 17.13
N THR A 347 -0.03 2.82 17.52
CA THR A 347 -1.42 2.48 17.85
C THR A 347 -2.36 3.42 17.10
N LEU A 348 -3.37 2.84 16.46
CA LEU A 348 -4.41 3.57 15.76
C LEU A 348 -5.78 3.18 16.35
N PRO A 349 -6.11 3.64 17.57
CA PRO A 349 -7.30 3.17 18.30
C PRO A 349 -8.62 3.57 17.64
N VAL A 350 -8.61 4.60 16.79
CA VAL A 350 -9.78 5.06 16.04
C VAL A 350 -9.51 4.86 14.56
N PRO A 351 -10.37 4.10 13.84
CA PRO A 351 -10.22 3.88 12.41
C PRO A 351 -10.23 5.18 11.60
N VAL A 352 -9.41 5.21 10.55
CA VAL A 352 -9.19 6.39 9.70
C VAL A 352 -9.62 6.09 8.26
N LEU A 353 -10.51 6.92 7.70
CA LEU A 353 -10.72 7.04 6.26
C LEU A 353 -9.84 8.17 5.73
N ALA A 354 -8.62 7.85 5.30
CA ALA A 354 -7.73 8.82 4.70
C ALA A 354 -8.28 9.31 3.35
N LEU A 355 -8.13 10.61 3.07
CA LEU A 355 -8.64 11.26 1.86
C LEU A 355 -7.57 11.36 0.76
N ASN A 356 -6.56 10.49 0.83
CA ASN A 356 -5.56 10.31 -0.21
C ASN A 356 -4.90 8.94 -0.04
N GLN A 357 -4.05 8.58 -1.01
CA GLN A 357 -3.12 7.46 -0.84
C GLN A 357 -1.89 7.91 -0.02
N PRO A 358 -1.29 7.00 0.77
CA PRO A 358 -0.04 7.31 1.44
C PRO A 358 1.09 7.52 0.41
N GLU A 359 2.16 8.19 0.84
CA GLU A 359 3.22 8.67 -0.05
C GLU A 359 4.00 7.51 -0.69
N HIS A 360 4.26 6.45 0.06
CA HIS A 360 5.04 5.31 -0.39
C HIS A 360 4.17 4.09 -0.74
N GLY A 361 2.84 4.25 -0.75
CA GLY A 361 1.89 3.19 -1.09
C GLY A 361 1.73 2.14 0.01
N GLU A 362 2.04 2.50 1.25
CA GLU A 362 1.81 1.70 2.45
C GLU A 362 0.36 1.23 2.53
N ASN A 363 0.12 0.08 3.15
CA ASN A 363 -1.25 -0.38 3.34
C ASN A 363 -1.89 0.34 4.54
N PRO A 364 -3.14 0.82 4.40
CA PRO A 364 -3.97 1.17 5.54
C PRO A 364 -3.90 0.14 6.68
N PRO A 365 -3.74 0.59 7.94
CA PRO A 365 -3.85 -0.29 9.09
C PRO A 365 -5.22 -0.95 9.17
N PRO A 366 -5.37 -2.11 9.85
CA PRO A 366 -6.66 -2.78 9.97
C PRO A 366 -7.78 -1.85 10.46
N GLY A 367 -8.95 -1.93 9.79
CA GLY A 367 -10.11 -1.06 10.04
C GLY A 367 -10.03 0.32 9.39
N SER A 368 -8.85 0.75 8.94
CA SER A 368 -8.66 2.01 8.21
C SER A 368 -8.68 1.80 6.71
N ALA A 369 -8.94 2.88 5.96
CA ALA A 369 -8.99 2.85 4.52
C ALA A 369 -8.38 4.11 3.88
N ALA A 370 -7.87 3.97 2.65
CA ALA A 370 -7.39 5.08 1.85
C ALA A 370 -8.32 5.31 0.65
N PHE A 371 -8.92 6.50 0.57
CA PHE A 371 -9.80 6.93 -0.51
C PHE A 371 -9.13 8.02 -1.32
N ALA A 372 -8.96 7.80 -2.62
CA ALA A 372 -8.30 8.76 -3.51
C ALA A 372 -8.85 8.69 -4.93
N LEU A 373 -8.88 9.85 -5.60
CA LEU A 373 -9.17 9.95 -7.03
C LEU A 373 -7.84 9.83 -7.80
N THR A 374 -7.47 8.61 -8.22
CA THR A 374 -6.16 8.36 -8.84
C THR A 374 -6.26 8.21 -10.37
N PRO A 375 -5.39 8.89 -11.14
CA PRO A 375 -5.36 8.76 -12.59
C PRO A 375 -4.95 7.35 -13.04
N ASP A 376 -4.19 6.62 -12.22
CA ASP A 376 -3.76 5.25 -12.44
C ASP A 376 -4.98 4.31 -12.50
N SER A 377 -5.96 4.49 -11.60
CA SER A 377 -7.19 3.68 -11.57
C SER A 377 -8.10 3.96 -12.77
N GLU A 378 -8.19 5.21 -13.21
CA GLU A 378 -8.94 5.62 -14.40
C GLU A 378 -8.35 5.02 -15.66
N ALA A 379 -7.02 5.06 -15.78
CA ALA A 379 -6.31 4.55 -16.93
C ALA A 379 -6.34 3.02 -17.01
N ALA A 380 -6.28 2.31 -15.88
CA ALA A 380 -6.50 0.88 -15.84
C ALA A 380 -7.94 0.52 -16.29
N GLN A 381 -8.95 1.25 -15.82
CA GLN A 381 -10.33 1.05 -16.31
C GLN A 381 -10.46 1.35 -17.81
N ALA A 382 -9.76 2.36 -18.32
CA ALA A 382 -9.76 2.66 -19.76
C ALA A 382 -9.11 1.56 -20.61
N ALA A 383 -8.00 0.99 -20.15
CA ALA A 383 -7.41 -0.17 -20.79
C ALA A 383 -8.38 -1.35 -20.81
N GLN A 384 -9.04 -1.65 -19.69
CA GLN A 384 -10.03 -2.72 -19.62
C GLN A 384 -11.21 -2.48 -20.56
N HIS A 385 -11.77 -1.27 -20.58
CA HIS A 385 -12.88 -0.91 -21.45
C HIS A 385 -12.52 -0.97 -22.94
N MET A 386 -11.27 -0.66 -23.30
CA MET A 386 -10.76 -0.88 -24.66
C MET A 386 -10.72 -2.37 -25.01
N LEU A 387 -10.16 -3.20 -24.14
CA LEU A 387 -10.09 -4.66 -24.33
C LEU A 387 -11.48 -5.29 -24.45
N ASP A 388 -12.42 -4.90 -23.60
CA ASP A 388 -13.81 -5.39 -23.60
C ASP A 388 -14.54 -5.06 -24.92
N ARG A 389 -14.05 -4.07 -25.66
CA ARG A 389 -14.54 -3.68 -26.99
C ARG A 389 -13.80 -4.33 -28.16
N GLY A 390 -12.90 -5.27 -27.86
CA GLY A 390 -12.10 -5.96 -28.86
C GLY A 390 -10.94 -5.14 -29.42
N ILE A 391 -10.55 -4.04 -28.74
CA ILE A 391 -9.38 -3.25 -29.13
C ILE A 391 -8.15 -3.92 -28.53
N MET A 392 -7.32 -4.50 -29.38
CA MET A 392 -6.12 -5.25 -28.99
C MET A 392 -4.83 -4.48 -29.28
N ARG A 393 -4.90 -3.34 -29.96
CA ARG A 393 -3.76 -2.48 -30.28
C ARG A 393 -4.05 -1.05 -29.83
N ALA A 394 -3.14 -0.42 -29.10
CA ALA A 394 -3.35 0.94 -28.59
C ALA A 394 -2.16 1.86 -28.91
N ALA A 395 -2.47 3.02 -29.49
CA ALA A 395 -1.55 4.16 -29.54
C ALA A 395 -1.76 5.01 -28.28
N VAL A 396 -0.68 5.32 -27.56
CA VAL A 396 -0.75 6.07 -26.30
C VAL A 396 -0.13 7.45 -26.45
N VAL A 397 -0.87 8.50 -26.11
CA VAL A 397 -0.35 9.87 -26.11
C VAL A 397 -0.67 10.55 -24.79
N VAL A 398 0.34 10.97 -24.05
CA VAL A 398 0.13 11.65 -22.76
C VAL A 398 0.87 12.97 -22.70
N ILE A 399 0.41 13.86 -21.84
CA ILE A 399 1.18 15.06 -21.55
C ILE A 399 2.34 14.72 -20.61
N ALA A 400 3.44 15.47 -20.72
CA ALA A 400 4.61 15.32 -19.88
C ALA A 400 4.37 15.91 -18.48
N SER A 401 3.50 15.25 -17.70
CA SER A 401 3.17 15.57 -16.31
C SER A 401 3.17 14.30 -15.46
N GLU A 402 3.41 14.42 -14.15
CA GLU A 402 3.46 13.26 -13.25
C GLU A 402 2.17 12.43 -13.28
N TRP A 403 1.00 13.10 -13.28
CA TRP A 403 -0.30 12.42 -13.25
C TRP A 403 -0.59 11.68 -14.57
N ALA A 404 -0.17 12.23 -15.71
CA ALA A 404 -0.43 11.64 -17.01
C ALA A 404 0.56 10.51 -17.33
N GLU A 405 1.80 10.60 -16.84
CA GLU A 405 2.75 9.47 -16.89
C GLU A 405 2.27 8.31 -16.01
N ARG A 406 1.74 8.59 -14.82
CA ARG A 406 1.11 7.57 -13.97
C ARG A 406 -0.07 6.89 -14.66
N ALA A 407 -0.91 7.65 -15.35
CA ALA A 407 -1.98 7.09 -16.19
C ALA A 407 -1.41 6.20 -17.30
N ALA A 408 -0.39 6.64 -18.04
CA ALA A 408 0.22 5.87 -19.12
C ALA A 408 0.80 4.53 -18.64
N VAL A 409 1.53 4.55 -17.53
CA VAL A 409 2.12 3.35 -16.92
C VAL A 409 1.04 2.36 -16.48
N ALA A 410 -0.04 2.84 -15.85
CA ALA A 410 -1.14 1.98 -15.42
C ALA A 410 -1.95 1.43 -16.60
N PHE A 411 -2.24 2.26 -17.61
CA PHE A 411 -2.88 1.84 -18.86
C PHE A 411 -2.09 0.70 -19.52
N ARG A 412 -0.78 0.89 -19.72
CA ARG A 412 0.11 -0.11 -20.31
C ARG A 412 0.05 -1.43 -19.55
N ALA A 413 0.25 -1.38 -18.23
CA ALA A 413 0.29 -2.57 -17.40
C ALA A 413 -1.02 -3.36 -17.49
N GLN A 414 -2.17 -2.68 -17.49
CA GLN A 414 -3.47 -3.31 -17.64
C GLN A 414 -3.71 -3.85 -19.06
N PHE A 415 -3.40 -3.06 -20.08
CA PHE A 415 -3.67 -3.40 -21.48
C PHE A 415 -2.84 -4.61 -21.93
N GLU A 416 -1.54 -4.64 -21.59
CA GLU A 416 -0.64 -5.75 -21.90
C GLU A 416 -0.99 -7.02 -21.10
N ALA A 417 -1.47 -6.88 -19.87
CA ALA A 417 -1.96 -8.02 -19.09
C ALA A 417 -3.22 -8.67 -19.70
N GLY A 418 -4.05 -7.89 -20.39
CA GLY A 418 -5.17 -8.38 -21.21
C GLY A 418 -4.77 -8.85 -22.62
N HIS A 419 -3.48 -9.09 -22.85
CA HIS A 419 -2.91 -9.47 -24.16
C HIS A 419 -3.00 -8.39 -25.25
N GLY A 420 -3.31 -7.15 -24.89
CA GLY A 420 -3.21 -6.00 -25.78
C GLY A 420 -1.76 -5.62 -26.06
N THR A 421 -1.52 -4.91 -27.17
CA THR A 421 -0.20 -4.44 -27.58
C THR A 421 -0.19 -2.91 -27.71
N ILE A 422 0.79 -2.26 -27.07
CA ILE A 422 1.05 -0.84 -27.29
C ILE A 422 1.87 -0.68 -28.57
N ILE A 423 1.27 -0.08 -29.60
CA ILE A 423 1.90 0.10 -30.93
C ILE A 423 2.78 1.34 -31.04
N GLY A 424 2.77 2.16 -30.00
CA GLY A 424 3.56 3.37 -29.94
C GLY A 424 3.11 4.24 -28.79
N GLU A 425 4.05 5.01 -28.26
CA GLU A 425 3.78 5.93 -27.17
C GLU A 425 4.53 7.25 -27.39
N ALA A 426 3.86 8.36 -27.14
CA ALA A 426 4.44 9.69 -27.27
C ALA A 426 4.07 10.62 -26.11
N ARG A 427 4.98 11.55 -25.82
CA ARG A 427 4.80 12.62 -24.83
C ARG A 427 4.66 13.96 -25.51
N VAL A 428 3.76 14.80 -25.01
CA VAL A 428 3.60 16.20 -25.44
C VAL A 428 3.76 17.14 -24.25
N ARG A 429 4.32 18.33 -24.44
CA ARG A 429 4.44 19.31 -23.36
C ARG A 429 3.16 20.13 -23.24
N ASP A 430 2.91 20.68 -22.06
CA ASP A 430 1.70 21.46 -21.79
C ASP A 430 1.52 22.70 -22.70
N ALA A 431 2.65 23.28 -23.13
CA ALA A 431 2.71 24.45 -24.00
C ALA A 431 2.76 24.11 -25.50
N ASP A 432 2.84 22.83 -25.87
CA ASP A 432 2.90 22.43 -27.27
C ASP A 432 1.53 22.65 -27.93
N ILE A 433 1.55 23.19 -29.14
CA ILE A 433 0.36 23.40 -29.98
C ILE A 433 0.34 22.51 -31.24
N ASN A 434 1.50 21.95 -31.60
CA ASN A 434 1.67 21.05 -32.74
C ASN A 434 2.06 19.66 -32.24
N TYR A 435 1.20 18.68 -32.48
CA TYR A 435 1.35 17.31 -32.04
C TYR A 435 1.68 16.34 -33.17
N ALA A 436 1.91 16.82 -34.40
CA ALA A 436 2.15 15.96 -35.57
C ALA A 436 3.32 14.97 -35.38
N THR A 437 4.38 15.39 -34.68
CA THR A 437 5.51 14.50 -34.36
C THR A 437 5.12 13.44 -33.33
N ALA A 438 4.41 13.83 -32.28
CA ALA A 438 3.93 12.89 -31.25
C ALA A 438 2.94 11.87 -31.84
N ILE A 439 2.03 12.31 -32.70
CA ILE A 439 1.10 11.44 -33.41
C ILE A 439 1.89 10.44 -34.29
N ARG A 440 2.83 10.92 -35.13
CA ARG A 440 3.65 10.00 -35.93
C ARG A 440 4.42 8.98 -35.09
N GLN A 441 4.95 9.39 -33.94
CA GLN A 441 5.63 8.50 -33.01
C GLN A 441 4.67 7.45 -32.40
N ALA A 442 3.48 7.86 -31.95
CA ALA A 442 2.51 6.96 -31.34
C ALA A 442 1.93 5.92 -32.31
N PHE A 443 2.06 6.15 -33.62
CA PHE A 443 1.58 5.25 -34.67
C PHE A 443 2.71 4.68 -35.55
N ALA A 444 3.96 4.74 -35.12
CA ALA A 444 5.10 4.32 -35.93
C ALA A 444 4.99 2.84 -36.38
N ASP A 445 4.63 1.94 -35.46
CA ASP A 445 4.57 0.50 -35.75
C ASP A 445 3.36 0.11 -36.60
N LEU A 446 2.29 0.92 -36.56
CA LEU A 446 1.11 0.70 -37.42
C LEU A 446 1.46 0.90 -38.90
N HIS A 447 2.30 1.88 -39.22
CA HIS A 447 2.74 2.12 -40.60
C HIS A 447 3.74 1.07 -41.09
N ALA A 448 4.51 0.46 -40.17
CA ALA A 448 5.46 -0.59 -40.49
C ALA A 448 4.76 -1.93 -40.82
N SER A 449 3.58 -2.17 -40.27
CA SER A 449 2.78 -3.36 -40.56
C SER A 449 1.88 -3.17 -41.79
N THR A 450 2.36 -3.56 -42.97
CA THR A 450 1.51 -3.66 -44.17
C THR A 450 0.55 -4.85 -44.04
N GLY A 451 -0.74 -4.57 -43.84
CA GLY A 451 -1.81 -5.59 -43.84
C GLY A 451 -2.39 -5.99 -42.48
N ALA A 452 -2.03 -5.32 -41.38
CA ALA A 452 -2.72 -5.51 -40.10
C ALA A 452 -4.16 -4.93 -40.17
N PRO A 453 -5.19 -5.61 -39.66
CA PRO A 453 -6.53 -5.04 -39.59
C PRO A 453 -6.52 -3.79 -38.71
N VAL A 454 -6.99 -2.65 -39.23
CA VAL A 454 -7.13 -1.40 -38.44
C VAL A 454 -8.28 -1.50 -37.42
N ASN A 455 -9.11 -2.53 -37.55
CA ASN A 455 -10.39 -2.68 -36.85
C ASN A 455 -10.23 -3.03 -35.35
N ASP A 456 -9.04 -3.41 -34.89
CA ASP A 456 -8.73 -3.72 -33.48
C ASP A 456 -7.84 -2.64 -32.83
N THR A 457 -7.63 -1.51 -33.51
CA THR A 457 -6.73 -0.45 -33.07
C THR A 457 -7.50 0.73 -32.50
N GLY A 458 -7.06 1.24 -31.34
CA GLY A 458 -7.63 2.42 -30.69
C GLY A 458 -6.57 3.39 -30.19
N VAL A 459 -7.02 4.54 -29.69
CA VAL A 459 -6.15 5.59 -29.14
C VAL A 459 -6.50 5.79 -27.68
N PHE A 460 -5.50 5.79 -26.82
CA PHE A 460 -5.64 6.24 -25.44
C PHE A 460 -4.84 7.53 -25.24
N PHE A 461 -5.44 8.52 -24.59
CA PHE A 461 -4.71 9.71 -24.16
C PHE A 461 -5.08 10.20 -22.77
N SER A 462 -4.14 10.89 -22.14
CA SER A 462 -4.33 11.51 -20.82
C SER A 462 -3.89 12.97 -20.89
N MET A 463 -4.87 13.86 -21.07
CA MET A 463 -4.67 15.28 -21.38
C MET A 463 -5.75 16.15 -20.72
N THR A 464 -5.45 17.44 -20.54
CA THR A 464 -6.44 18.46 -20.12
C THR A 464 -7.38 18.82 -21.27
N PRO A 465 -8.53 19.49 -21.02
CA PRO A 465 -9.48 19.85 -22.08
C PRO A 465 -8.81 20.74 -23.16
N ARG A 466 -7.94 21.67 -22.75
CA ARG A 466 -7.23 22.58 -23.65
C ARG A 466 -6.37 21.82 -24.67
N GLN A 467 -5.61 20.84 -24.20
CA GLN A 467 -4.72 20.05 -25.05
C GLN A 467 -5.50 19.08 -25.91
N ALA A 468 -6.52 18.42 -25.35
CA ALA A 468 -7.37 17.48 -26.09
C ALA A 468 -8.08 18.14 -27.27
N ARG A 469 -8.57 19.38 -27.09
CA ARG A 469 -9.21 20.18 -28.16
C ARG A 469 -8.23 20.54 -29.29
N LEU A 470 -6.93 20.61 -29.01
CA LEU A 470 -5.89 20.79 -30.02
C LEU A 470 -5.45 19.45 -30.65
N PHE A 471 -5.45 18.38 -29.85
CA PHE A 471 -5.00 17.04 -30.26
C PHE A 471 -5.98 16.38 -31.24
N MET A 472 -7.28 16.39 -30.94
CA MET A 472 -8.28 15.67 -31.72
C MET A 472 -8.36 16.12 -33.20
N PRO A 473 -8.37 17.42 -33.53
CA PRO A 473 -8.33 17.87 -34.92
C PRO A 473 -7.05 17.43 -35.66
N GLN A 474 -5.90 17.44 -34.98
CA GLN A 474 -4.62 17.01 -35.56
C GLN A 474 -4.56 15.50 -35.77
N LEU A 475 -5.14 14.72 -34.86
CA LEU A 475 -5.30 13.27 -34.99
C LEU A 475 -6.17 12.92 -36.20
N LYS A 476 -7.28 13.64 -36.38
CA LYS A 476 -8.17 13.52 -37.55
C LYS A 476 -7.42 13.86 -38.85
N LEU A 477 -6.68 14.98 -38.87
CA LEU A 477 -5.89 15.41 -40.03
C LEU A 477 -4.77 14.41 -40.40
N ALA A 478 -4.20 13.72 -39.40
CA ALA A 478 -3.20 12.67 -39.60
C ALA A 478 -3.78 11.34 -40.13
N GLY A 479 -5.10 11.25 -40.33
CA GLY A 479 -5.77 10.07 -40.90
C GLY A 479 -6.31 9.07 -39.88
N TYR A 480 -6.27 9.40 -38.57
CA TYR A 480 -6.73 8.52 -37.49
C TYR A 480 -8.10 8.87 -36.92
N GLY A 481 -8.84 9.75 -37.60
CA GLY A 481 -10.13 10.26 -37.13
C GLY A 481 -11.25 9.21 -36.97
N ASN A 482 -11.10 8.04 -37.58
CA ASN A 482 -12.06 6.95 -37.51
C ASN A 482 -11.75 5.92 -36.40
N LEU A 483 -10.61 6.05 -35.72
CA LEU A 483 -10.26 5.14 -34.63
C LEU A 483 -11.08 5.48 -33.38
N PRO A 484 -11.48 4.48 -32.58
CA PRO A 484 -12.07 4.74 -31.27
C PRO A 484 -11.02 5.37 -30.34
N VAL A 485 -11.42 6.43 -29.63
CA VAL A 485 -10.52 7.23 -28.80
C VAL A 485 -11.02 7.27 -27.35
N PHE A 486 -10.12 6.99 -26.42
CA PHE A 486 -10.39 6.88 -24.99
C PHE A 486 -9.49 7.82 -24.19
N ALA A 487 -10.03 8.37 -23.10
CA ALA A 487 -9.29 9.26 -22.21
C ALA A 487 -9.64 9.04 -20.74
N THR A 488 -8.82 9.65 -19.86
CA THR A 488 -9.12 9.78 -18.42
C THR A 488 -10.02 11.00 -18.17
N SER A 489 -10.53 11.14 -16.94
CA SER A 489 -11.47 12.23 -16.56
C SER A 489 -10.91 13.64 -16.80
N HIS A 490 -9.58 13.79 -16.88
CA HIS A 490 -8.91 15.07 -17.09
C HIS A 490 -9.28 15.74 -18.41
N ILE A 491 -9.84 15.01 -19.38
CA ILE A 491 -10.35 15.57 -20.64
C ILE A 491 -11.54 16.52 -20.41
N TYR A 492 -12.30 16.32 -19.32
CA TYR A 492 -13.52 17.07 -19.05
C TYR A 492 -13.32 18.06 -17.90
N SER A 493 -13.74 19.30 -18.14
CA SER A 493 -13.61 20.39 -17.17
C SER A 493 -14.60 20.31 -15.99
N GLY A 494 -15.59 19.42 -16.06
CA GLY A 494 -16.69 19.36 -15.08
C GLY A 494 -17.80 20.41 -15.33
N MET A 495 -17.75 21.14 -16.44
CA MET A 495 -18.76 22.13 -16.83
C MET A 495 -19.10 22.01 -18.31
N LEU A 496 -20.36 22.26 -18.65
CA LEU A 496 -20.85 22.30 -20.03
C LEU A 496 -20.16 23.41 -20.83
N ASN A 497 -19.42 23.04 -21.88
CA ASN A 497 -18.78 23.97 -22.81
C ASN A 497 -18.97 23.54 -24.27
N ALA A 498 -20.23 23.29 -24.68
CA ALA A 498 -20.56 22.67 -25.96
C ALA A 498 -19.81 23.24 -27.18
N GLY A 499 -19.65 24.56 -27.26
CA GLY A 499 -18.94 25.18 -28.38
C GLY A 499 -17.45 24.82 -28.46
N LEU A 500 -16.77 24.66 -27.31
CA LEU A 500 -15.35 24.28 -27.27
C LEU A 500 -15.14 22.76 -27.27
N ASP A 501 -16.10 22.02 -26.73
CA ASP A 501 -16.02 20.57 -26.58
C ASP A 501 -16.47 19.82 -27.84
N HIS A 502 -17.01 20.50 -28.85
CA HIS A 502 -17.33 19.89 -30.15
C HIS A 502 -16.11 19.24 -30.83
N ASP A 503 -14.90 19.80 -30.64
CA ASP A 503 -13.66 19.19 -31.16
C ASP A 503 -13.37 17.81 -30.54
N LEU A 504 -13.96 17.52 -29.38
CA LEU A 504 -13.82 16.28 -28.62
C LEU A 504 -14.89 15.23 -28.99
N ASP A 505 -15.82 15.54 -29.90
CA ASP A 505 -16.89 14.62 -30.27
C ASP A 505 -16.36 13.24 -30.70
N GLY A 506 -17.01 12.21 -30.15
CA GLY A 506 -16.65 10.80 -30.34
C GLY A 506 -15.65 10.25 -29.33
N VAL A 507 -14.95 11.09 -28.55
CA VAL A 507 -14.05 10.62 -27.50
C VAL A 507 -14.85 10.06 -26.32
N GLU A 508 -14.44 8.88 -25.85
CA GLU A 508 -14.97 8.27 -24.63
C GLU A 508 -14.03 8.44 -23.45
N PHE A 509 -14.58 8.59 -22.26
CA PHE A 509 -13.80 8.73 -21.03
C PHE A 509 -14.60 8.28 -19.83
N CYS A 510 -13.90 7.87 -18.78
CA CYS A 510 -14.50 7.59 -17.48
C CYS A 510 -14.47 8.84 -16.58
N ASP A 511 -15.53 9.05 -15.81
CA ASP A 511 -15.58 10.15 -14.83
C ASP A 511 -16.46 9.79 -13.62
N VAL A 512 -16.49 10.69 -12.64
CA VAL A 512 -17.39 10.60 -11.49
C VAL A 512 -18.85 10.74 -11.97
N PRO A 513 -19.76 9.82 -11.60
CA PRO A 513 -21.14 9.81 -12.11
C PRO A 513 -21.96 11.04 -11.67
N TRP A 514 -21.61 11.66 -10.54
CA TRP A 514 -22.30 12.86 -10.05
C TRP A 514 -22.21 14.04 -11.03
N LEU A 515 -21.09 14.20 -11.74
CA LEU A 515 -20.94 15.25 -12.77
C LEU A 515 -21.87 15.08 -13.98
N LEU A 516 -22.45 13.89 -14.12
CA LEU A 516 -23.34 13.52 -15.23
C LEU A 516 -24.79 13.33 -14.76
N ASP A 517 -25.10 13.68 -13.50
CA ASP A 517 -26.37 13.40 -12.83
C ASP A 517 -26.79 11.92 -12.97
N ALA A 518 -25.81 11.01 -12.99
CA ALA A 518 -26.00 9.59 -13.26
C ALA A 518 -26.22 8.74 -11.98
N VAL A 519 -26.38 9.39 -10.81
CA VAL A 519 -26.62 8.71 -9.52
C VAL A 519 -27.95 9.18 -8.95
N ALA A 520 -28.86 8.24 -8.67
CA ALA A 520 -30.12 8.54 -7.99
C ALA A 520 -29.89 8.80 -6.49
N GLY A 521 -30.76 9.61 -5.87
CA GLY A 521 -30.74 9.87 -4.42
C GLY A 521 -29.72 10.90 -3.95
N LEU A 522 -28.79 11.34 -4.80
CA LEU A 522 -27.89 12.46 -4.53
C LEU A 522 -28.48 13.79 -5.01
N PRO A 523 -28.11 14.92 -4.38
CA PRO A 523 -28.42 16.24 -4.92
C PRO A 523 -27.87 16.39 -6.34
N LYS A 524 -28.63 17.00 -7.26
CA LYS A 524 -28.17 17.20 -8.64
C LYS A 524 -26.97 18.14 -8.71
N HIS A 525 -26.02 17.83 -9.59
CA HIS A 525 -24.83 18.66 -9.80
C HIS A 525 -25.18 20.06 -10.27
N GLY A 526 -26.11 20.19 -11.23
CA GLY A 526 -26.56 21.49 -11.73
C GLY A 526 -27.13 22.41 -10.65
N ASP A 527 -27.89 21.86 -9.70
CA ASP A 527 -28.53 22.63 -8.63
C ASP A 527 -27.48 23.13 -7.61
N ILE A 528 -26.56 22.26 -7.18
CA ILE A 528 -25.49 22.62 -6.25
C ILE A 528 -24.50 23.57 -6.91
N SER A 529 -24.03 23.25 -8.11
CA SER A 529 -23.06 24.09 -8.83
C SER A 529 -23.66 25.46 -9.18
N GLY A 530 -24.98 25.63 -9.29
CA GLY A 530 -25.62 26.94 -9.41
C GLY A 530 -25.38 27.86 -8.21
N SER A 531 -25.23 27.30 -7.00
CA SER A 531 -25.16 28.04 -5.73
C SER A 531 -23.78 28.02 -5.06
N LEU A 532 -22.96 27.00 -5.30
CA LEU A 532 -21.64 26.83 -4.69
C LEU A 532 -20.53 26.76 -5.74
N ASP A 533 -19.60 27.72 -5.69
CA ASP A 533 -18.42 27.73 -6.55
C ASP A 533 -17.51 26.53 -6.32
N SER A 534 -17.50 25.97 -5.11
CA SER A 534 -16.70 24.80 -4.75
C SER A 534 -17.17 23.51 -5.43
N ALA A 535 -18.39 23.48 -5.98
CA ALA A 535 -18.94 22.38 -6.77
C ALA A 535 -18.72 22.53 -8.30
N ARG A 536 -17.95 23.54 -8.74
CA ARG A 536 -17.66 23.81 -10.16
C ARG A 536 -16.25 23.39 -10.56
N GLY A 537 -16.05 23.25 -11.87
CA GLY A 537 -14.73 23.08 -12.48
C GLY A 537 -13.92 21.92 -11.88
N ALA A 538 -12.63 22.16 -11.64
CA ALA A 538 -11.73 21.18 -11.03
C ALA A 538 -12.13 20.80 -9.58
N GLY A 539 -12.86 21.66 -8.86
CA GLY A 539 -13.32 21.38 -7.49
C GLY A 539 -14.45 20.36 -7.43
N ALA A 540 -15.25 20.23 -8.49
CA ALA A 540 -16.44 19.39 -8.50
C ALA A 540 -16.18 17.90 -8.17
N ARG A 541 -15.03 17.35 -8.62
CA ARG A 541 -14.65 15.96 -8.30
C ARG A 541 -14.27 15.79 -6.82
N LEU A 542 -13.61 16.80 -6.24
CA LEU A 542 -13.29 16.81 -4.81
C LEU A 542 -14.56 17.02 -3.97
N PHE A 543 -15.53 17.80 -4.47
CA PHE A 543 -16.85 17.91 -3.87
C PHE A 543 -17.58 16.56 -3.86
N ALA A 544 -17.59 15.85 -4.99
CA ALA A 544 -18.13 14.48 -5.07
C ALA A 544 -17.40 13.52 -4.10
N MET A 545 -16.08 13.62 -4.00
CA MET A 545 -15.31 12.85 -3.02
C MET A 545 -15.70 13.19 -1.58
N GLY A 546 -16.03 14.46 -1.29
CA GLY A 546 -16.57 14.88 -0.01
C GLY A 546 -17.91 14.22 0.32
N LEU A 547 -18.85 14.21 -0.64
CA LEU A 547 -20.15 13.54 -0.51
C LEU A 547 -19.96 12.06 -0.11
N ASP A 548 -19.05 11.38 -0.81
CA ASP A 548 -18.75 9.96 -0.58
C ASP A 548 -17.97 9.71 0.71
N ALA A 549 -17.07 10.62 1.08
CA ALA A 549 -16.30 10.50 2.31
C ALA A 549 -17.20 10.45 3.55
N TYR A 550 -18.30 11.21 3.57
CA TYR A 550 -19.32 11.12 4.62
C TYR A 550 -20.08 9.79 4.58
N GLN A 551 -20.56 9.41 3.39
CA GLN A 551 -21.40 8.21 3.20
C GLN A 551 -20.63 6.90 3.44
N LEU A 552 -19.32 6.87 3.18
CA LEU A 552 -18.47 5.69 3.36
C LEU A 552 -18.26 5.31 4.82
N VAL A 553 -18.18 6.29 5.73
CA VAL A 553 -17.84 6.08 7.16
C VAL A 553 -18.59 4.90 7.80
N PRO A 554 -19.93 4.80 7.70
CA PRO A 554 -20.65 3.71 8.32
C PRO A 554 -20.46 2.33 7.67
N TYR A 555 -19.93 2.25 6.45
CA TYR A 555 -19.84 1.01 5.66
C TYR A 555 -18.42 0.45 5.52
N LEU A 556 -17.38 1.13 6.02
CA LEU A 556 -15.98 0.71 5.81
C LEU A 556 -15.71 -0.73 6.28
N ASP A 557 -16.17 -1.09 7.48
CA ASP A 557 -16.00 -2.43 8.04
C ASP A 557 -16.70 -3.49 7.17
N TRP A 558 -17.88 -3.17 6.64
CA TRP A 558 -18.66 -4.07 5.81
C TRP A 558 -18.01 -4.30 4.45
N LEU A 559 -17.63 -3.21 3.75
CA LEU A 559 -16.97 -3.28 2.45
C LEU A 559 -15.59 -3.96 2.53
N ALA A 560 -14.92 -3.89 3.69
CA ALA A 560 -13.68 -4.62 3.93
C ALA A 560 -13.90 -6.15 4.00
N GLN A 561 -15.10 -6.59 4.39
CA GLN A 561 -15.45 -8.01 4.57
C GLN A 561 -16.24 -8.58 3.37
N HIS A 562 -16.95 -7.73 2.62
CA HIS A 562 -17.82 -8.13 1.51
C HIS A 562 -17.35 -7.45 0.21
N ARG A 563 -16.62 -8.20 -0.62
CA ARG A 563 -15.97 -7.66 -1.82
C ARG A 563 -16.92 -7.44 -3.00
N ASP A 564 -17.98 -8.24 -3.06
CA ASP A 564 -19.01 -8.12 -4.09
C ASP A 564 -19.98 -6.97 -3.79
N ALA A 565 -19.95 -6.48 -2.54
CA ALA A 565 -20.71 -5.34 -2.10
C ALA A 565 -20.09 -4.01 -2.57
N TYR A 566 -20.96 -3.06 -2.89
CA TYR A 566 -20.57 -1.69 -3.19
C TYR A 566 -21.57 -0.68 -2.65
N LEU A 567 -21.06 0.49 -2.27
CA LEU A 567 -21.86 1.68 -2.01
C LEU A 567 -22.00 2.49 -3.32
N PRO A 568 -23.23 2.76 -3.81
CA PRO A 568 -23.41 3.70 -4.91
C PRO A 568 -23.05 5.12 -4.44
N GLY A 569 -21.95 5.67 -4.96
CA GLY A 569 -21.42 6.96 -4.57
C GLY A 569 -21.39 7.99 -5.71
N ALA A 570 -21.21 9.25 -5.34
CA ALA A 570 -21.01 10.38 -6.23
C ALA A 570 -19.78 10.21 -7.14
N THR A 571 -18.77 9.47 -6.68
CA THR A 571 -17.51 9.20 -7.39
C THR A 571 -17.42 7.83 -8.05
N GLY A 572 -18.51 7.06 -8.04
CA GLY A 572 -18.60 5.74 -8.67
C GLY A 572 -19.25 4.71 -7.75
N GLN A 573 -19.21 3.44 -8.16
CA GLN A 573 -19.48 2.34 -7.23
C GLN A 573 -18.26 2.16 -6.33
N LEU A 574 -18.44 2.29 -5.03
CA LEU A 574 -17.36 2.28 -4.06
C LEU A 574 -17.29 0.93 -3.36
N THR A 575 -16.15 0.27 -3.48
CA THR A 575 -15.82 -0.93 -2.72
C THR A 575 -14.44 -0.76 -2.09
N THR A 576 -13.96 -1.75 -1.35
CA THR A 576 -12.58 -1.74 -0.84
C THR A 576 -11.82 -2.94 -1.36
N ASP A 577 -10.52 -2.77 -1.57
CA ASP A 577 -9.62 -3.88 -1.80
C ASP A 577 -9.05 -4.43 -0.48
N VAL A 578 -8.29 -5.51 -0.60
CA VAL A 578 -7.68 -6.24 0.52
C VAL A 578 -6.59 -5.47 1.26
N ALA A 579 -6.05 -4.45 0.61
CA ALA A 579 -5.09 -3.54 1.21
C ALA A 579 -5.81 -2.40 1.96
N GLY A 580 -7.14 -2.34 1.95
CA GLY A 580 -7.92 -1.26 2.55
C GLY A 580 -8.01 -0.02 1.67
N ARG A 581 -7.69 -0.10 0.37
CA ARG A 581 -7.86 1.03 -0.55
C ARG A 581 -9.28 1.00 -1.11
N VAL A 582 -9.93 2.16 -1.10
CA VAL A 582 -11.25 2.33 -1.72
C VAL A 582 -11.08 2.28 -3.24
N GLN A 583 -11.73 1.32 -3.87
CA GLN A 583 -11.78 1.14 -5.32
C GLN A 583 -13.07 1.80 -5.85
N ARG A 584 -12.99 2.38 -7.04
CA ARG A 584 -14.11 3.07 -7.69
C ARG A 584 -14.37 2.47 -9.05
N VAL A 585 -15.61 2.06 -9.33
CA VAL A 585 -16.06 1.78 -10.69
C VAL A 585 -16.73 3.02 -11.25
N LEU A 586 -16.16 3.56 -12.33
CA LEU A 586 -16.57 4.85 -12.89
C LEU A 586 -17.63 4.72 -13.97
N THR A 587 -18.32 5.82 -14.24
CA THR A 587 -19.28 5.89 -15.35
C THR A 587 -18.57 6.36 -16.60
N TRP A 588 -18.89 5.71 -17.73
CA TRP A 588 -18.39 6.08 -19.04
C TRP A 588 -19.27 7.15 -19.67
N ALA A 589 -18.63 8.16 -20.23
CA ALA A 589 -19.26 9.20 -21.02
C ALA A 589 -18.62 9.27 -22.42
N ARG A 590 -19.38 9.82 -23.36
CA ARG A 590 -18.93 10.17 -24.71
C ARG A 590 -19.34 11.60 -25.03
N PHE A 591 -18.43 12.36 -25.63
CA PHE A 591 -18.79 13.66 -26.20
C PHE A 591 -19.66 13.48 -27.44
N GLN A 592 -20.85 14.11 -27.42
CA GLN A 592 -21.80 14.16 -28.52
C GLN A 592 -22.34 15.58 -28.63
N ASP A 593 -22.15 16.22 -29.79
CA ASP A 593 -22.49 17.62 -30.03
C ASP A 593 -21.90 18.58 -28.99
N GLY A 594 -20.66 18.30 -28.56
CA GLY A 594 -19.93 19.03 -27.52
C GLY A 594 -20.43 18.78 -26.10
N VAL A 595 -21.35 17.86 -25.88
CA VAL A 595 -21.89 17.52 -24.56
C VAL A 595 -21.38 16.16 -24.12
N ALA A 596 -20.81 16.07 -22.92
CA ALA A 596 -20.47 14.79 -22.32
C ALA A 596 -21.76 14.08 -21.85
N GLN A 597 -22.07 12.93 -22.47
CA GLN A 597 -23.26 12.14 -22.16
C GLN A 597 -22.87 10.74 -21.72
N PRO A 598 -23.52 10.16 -20.69
CA PRO A 598 -23.31 8.76 -20.31
C PRO A 598 -23.48 7.81 -21.49
N VAL A 599 -22.63 6.79 -21.60
CA VAL A 599 -22.75 5.74 -22.61
C VAL A 599 -23.82 4.75 -22.16
N ASN A 600 -24.88 4.55 -22.96
CA ASN A 600 -25.94 3.60 -22.63
C ASN A 600 -25.37 2.19 -22.35
N GLY A 601 -25.77 1.59 -21.23
CA GLY A 601 -25.33 0.25 -20.80
C GLY A 601 -24.05 0.23 -19.96
N SER A 602 -23.37 1.36 -19.73
CA SER A 602 -22.11 1.41 -18.97
C SER A 602 -22.29 1.51 -17.45
N LEU A 603 -23.38 0.94 -16.91
CA LEU A 603 -23.79 0.78 -15.49
C LEU A 603 -25.31 1.01 -15.41
N GLN A 604 -26.12 -0.05 -15.44
CA GLN A 604 -27.52 0.04 -15.00
C GLN A 604 -27.51 0.20 -13.47
N MET A 605 -27.44 1.43 -12.98
CA MET A 605 -27.94 1.70 -11.63
C MET A 605 -29.46 1.49 -11.71
N SER A 606 -29.93 0.35 -11.22
CA SER A 606 -31.36 0.00 -11.28
C SER A 606 -32.19 1.17 -10.77
N PRO A 607 -33.16 1.69 -11.55
CA PRO A 607 -34.09 2.66 -11.01
C PRO A 607 -34.85 1.99 -9.88
N VAL A 608 -34.80 2.57 -8.68
CA VAL A 608 -35.70 2.17 -7.59
C VAL A 608 -37.12 2.31 -8.12
N PRO A 609 -37.96 1.25 -8.07
CA PRO A 609 -39.34 1.36 -8.49
C PRO A 609 -40.03 2.43 -7.64
N VAL A 610 -40.55 3.45 -8.32
CA VAL A 610 -41.41 4.46 -7.71
C VAL A 610 -42.70 3.74 -7.33
N HIS A 611 -42.92 3.53 -6.04
CA HIS A 611 -44.21 3.09 -5.49
C HIS A 611 -44.92 4.26 -4.81
#